data_AF-A0A2W5Y315-F1
#
_entry.id   AF-A0A2W5Y315-F1
#
_cell.length_a   1.000
_cell.length_b   1.000
_cell.length_c   1.000
_cell.angle_alpha   90.00
_cell.angle_beta   90.00
_cell.angle_gamma   90.00
#
_symmetry.space_group_name_H-M   'P 1'
#
loop_
_entity.id
_entity.type
_entity.pdbx_description
1 polymer ?
#
loop_
_entity_poly.entity_id
_entity_poly.type
_entity_poly.pdbx_seq_one_letter_code
_entity_poly.pdbx_strand_id
1 'polypeptide(L)'
;MACVPPAGDTPFLAFPASGSTGNSPNIGQVIVADQTALGSGWDAVVTVSGIGSQLGGTFQPAALPLPSPNATPPFANPVYESSAFNVAVPAGSTVQVSVNNLNSTCTPVVIGSFGT
;
A
#
# COMPACT_ATOMS: atom_id res chain seq x y z
N MET A 1 4.78 6.13 18.23
CA MET A 1 5.92 6.58 17.40
C MET A 1 5.63 6.08 15.99
N ALA A 2 5.59 6.95 14.98
CA ALA A 2 5.32 6.50 13.61
C ALA A 2 6.47 5.63 13.09
N CYS A 3 6.17 4.63 12.26
CA CYS A 3 7.21 3.87 11.58
C CYS A 3 8.00 4.82 10.67
N VAL A 4 9.33 4.76 10.69
CA VAL A 4 10.18 5.56 9.79
C VAL A 4 10.75 4.61 8.74
N PRO A 5 10.33 4.73 7.47
CA PRO A 5 10.86 3.96 6.36
C PRO A 5 12.38 4.13 6.22
N PRO A 6 13.11 3.14 5.69
CA PRO A 6 14.57 3.14 5.65
C PRO A 6 15.19 4.36 4.94
N ALA A 7 14.50 4.92 3.95
CA ALA A 7 14.95 6.10 3.22
C ALA A 7 14.69 7.43 3.96
N GLY A 8 13.97 7.42 5.09
CA GLY A 8 13.52 8.63 5.77
C GLY A 8 12.37 9.36 5.06
N ASP A 9 12.03 8.95 3.84
CA ASP A 9 10.91 9.46 3.05
C ASP A 9 9.62 8.65 3.30
N THR A 10 8.49 9.24 2.93
CA THR A 10 7.18 8.59 3.04
C THR A 10 6.86 7.84 1.74
N PRO A 11 6.61 6.52 1.79
CA PRO A 11 6.26 5.74 0.62
C PRO A 11 4.99 6.25 -0.05
N PHE A 12 4.90 6.03 -1.36
CA PHE A 12 3.82 6.50 -2.19
C PHE A 12 2.95 5.33 -2.65
N LEU A 13 1.62 5.46 -2.53
CA LEU A 13 0.71 4.45 -3.05
C LEU A 13 0.62 4.52 -4.59
N ALA A 14 1.30 3.60 -5.26
CA ALA A 14 1.34 3.53 -6.72
C ALA A 14 0.13 2.80 -7.33
N PHE A 15 -0.34 1.72 -6.70
CA PHE A 15 -1.54 0.99 -7.12
C PHE A 15 -2.32 0.39 -5.94
N PRO A 16 -3.66 0.46 -5.94
CA PRO A 16 -4.47 1.37 -6.73
C PRO A 16 -4.10 2.83 -6.48
N ALA A 17 -4.24 3.70 -7.48
CA ALA A 17 -3.93 5.12 -7.34
C ALA A 17 -4.71 5.73 -6.18
N SER A 18 -4.06 6.53 -5.35
CA SER A 18 -4.76 7.25 -4.27
C SER A 18 -5.85 8.16 -4.86
N GLY A 19 -7.05 8.10 -4.30
CA GLY A 19 -8.25 8.79 -4.76
C GLY A 19 -9.00 8.10 -5.90
N SER A 20 -8.49 7.00 -6.46
CA SER A 20 -9.23 6.23 -7.48
C SER A 20 -10.51 5.61 -6.91
N THR A 21 -11.53 5.44 -7.75
CA THR A 21 -12.83 4.85 -7.39
C THR A 21 -13.20 3.74 -8.38
N GLY A 22 -14.10 2.83 -7.99
CA GLY A 22 -14.52 1.71 -8.84
C GLY A 22 -13.46 0.62 -8.98
N ASN A 23 -12.54 0.54 -8.01
CA ASN A 23 -11.60 -0.58 -7.92
C ASN A 23 -12.33 -1.86 -7.56
N SER A 24 -11.70 -3.01 -7.80
CA SER A 24 -12.25 -4.30 -7.42
C SER A 24 -12.57 -4.35 -5.91
N PRO A 25 -13.76 -4.82 -5.49
CA PRO A 25 -14.07 -5.07 -4.09
C PRO A 25 -13.25 -6.22 -3.49
N ASN A 26 -12.60 -7.03 -4.33
CA ASN A 26 -11.60 -7.99 -3.90
C ASN A 26 -10.22 -7.36 -4.07
N ILE A 27 -9.60 -6.95 -2.96
CA ILE A 27 -8.26 -6.37 -2.95
C ILE A 27 -7.27 -7.53 -3.04
N GLY A 28 -6.71 -7.71 -4.24
CA GLY A 28 -5.71 -8.75 -4.51
C GLY A 28 -4.27 -8.29 -4.25
N GLN A 29 -3.99 -6.99 -4.40
CA GLN A 29 -2.66 -6.43 -4.17
C GLN A 29 -2.72 -4.91 -3.98
N VAL A 30 -1.69 -4.38 -3.32
CA VAL A 30 -1.33 -2.97 -3.38
C VAL A 30 0.14 -2.87 -3.78
N ILE A 31 0.48 -1.84 -4.54
CA ILE A 31 1.85 -1.55 -4.96
C ILE A 31 2.24 -0.20 -4.40
N VAL A 32 3.37 -0.19 -3.71
CA VAL A 32 3.97 0.98 -3.10
C VAL A 32 5.22 1.33 -3.87
N ALA A 33 5.48 2.62 -4.03
CA ALA A 33 6.72 3.15 -4.54
C ALA A 33 7.51 3.80 -3.42
N ASP A 34 8.82 3.61 -3.41
CA ASP A 34 9.75 4.30 -2.52
C ASP A 34 11.08 4.58 -3.27
N GLN A 35 11.94 5.45 -2.76
CA GLN A 35 13.26 5.71 -3.35
C GLN A 35 14.24 4.55 -3.10
N THR A 36 14.04 3.82 -1.99
CA THR A 36 14.79 2.62 -1.65
C THR A 36 13.79 1.53 -1.26
N ALA A 37 14.06 0.28 -1.64
CA ALA A 37 13.22 -0.85 -1.24
C ALA A 37 13.01 -0.87 0.28
N LEU A 38 11.76 -0.99 0.72
CA LEU A 38 11.39 -1.18 2.12
C LEU A 38 11.92 -2.53 2.61
N GLY A 39 11.84 -3.56 1.77
CA GLY A 39 12.35 -4.90 2.05
C GLY A 39 11.46 -5.75 2.96
N SER A 40 11.94 -6.94 3.32
CA SER A 40 11.17 -8.00 3.98
C SER A 40 10.73 -7.71 5.43
N GLY A 41 11.18 -6.60 6.01
CA GLY A 41 10.75 -6.13 7.34
C GLY A 41 9.48 -5.29 7.31
N TRP A 42 8.92 -5.02 6.13
CA TRP A 42 7.76 -4.15 5.96
C TRP A 42 6.61 -4.86 5.23
N ASP A 43 5.41 -4.44 5.56
CA ASP A 43 4.17 -4.85 4.92
C ASP A 43 3.24 -3.66 4.65
N ALA A 44 2.26 -3.89 3.79
CA ALA A 44 1.14 -2.97 3.65
C ALA A 44 0.01 -3.41 4.58
N VAL A 45 -0.75 -2.44 5.07
CA VAL A 45 -1.96 -2.64 5.88
C VAL A 45 -3.09 -1.89 5.21
N VAL A 46 -4.16 -2.61 4.88
CA VAL A 46 -5.41 -2.01 4.40
C VAL A 46 -6.37 -1.89 5.56
N THR A 47 -6.97 -0.71 5.72
CA THR A 47 -7.97 -0.44 6.75
C THR A 47 -9.25 0.01 6.08
N VAL A 48 -10.36 -0.64 6.43
CA VAL A 48 -11.67 -0.37 5.88
C VAL A 48 -12.62 -0.05 7.01
N SER A 49 -13.32 1.09 6.90
CA SER A 49 -14.29 1.50 7.90
C SER A 49 -15.38 0.42 8.05
N GLY A 50 -15.60 -0.03 9.29
CA GLY A 50 -16.59 -1.07 9.59
C GLY A 50 -16.12 -2.52 9.44
N ILE A 51 -14.92 -2.77 8.89
CA ILE A 51 -14.31 -4.11 8.83
C ILE A 51 -13.09 -4.20 9.76
N GLY A 52 -12.26 -3.15 9.77
CA GLY A 52 -11.00 -3.12 10.50
C GLY A 52 -9.78 -3.14 9.59
N SER A 53 -8.62 -3.43 10.17
CA SER A 53 -7.33 -3.48 9.48
C SER A 53 -6.93 -4.91 9.13
N GLN A 54 -6.34 -5.09 7.95
CA GLN A 54 -5.81 -6.37 7.46
C GLN A 54 -4.38 -6.16 6.99
N LEU A 55 -3.49 -7.06 7.40
CA LEU A 55 -2.10 -7.10 6.97
C LEU A 55 -2.00 -7.78 5.60
N GLY A 56 -1.18 -7.23 4.73
CA GLY A 56 -0.81 -7.85 3.46
C GLY A 56 0.34 -8.85 3.64
N GLY A 57 0.80 -9.38 2.51
CA GLY A 57 2.05 -10.13 2.46
C GLY A 57 3.28 -9.23 2.61
N THR A 58 4.44 -9.84 2.88
CA THR A 58 5.73 -9.17 2.80
C THR A 58 5.91 -8.52 1.43
N PHE A 59 6.53 -7.34 1.41
CA PHE A 59 6.83 -6.68 0.15
C PHE A 59 7.75 -7.53 -0.73
N GLN A 60 7.38 -7.65 -2.00
CA GLN A 60 8.16 -8.27 -3.07
C GLN A 60 8.29 -7.30 -4.24
N PRO A 61 9.33 -7.39 -5.08
CA PRO A 61 9.44 -6.55 -6.28
C PRO A 61 8.18 -6.63 -7.14
N ALA A 62 7.61 -5.47 -7.50
CA ALA A 62 6.42 -5.42 -8.33
C ALA A 62 6.76 -5.72 -9.80
N ALA A 63 5.88 -6.45 -10.48
CA ALA A 63 5.97 -6.66 -11.92
C ALA A 63 5.54 -5.39 -12.69
N LEU A 64 6.28 -5.07 -13.75
CA LEU A 64 5.96 -3.96 -14.67
C LEU A 64 5.42 -4.51 -16.00
N PRO A 65 4.45 -3.82 -16.65
CA PRO A 65 3.84 -2.56 -16.24
C PRO A 65 2.88 -2.71 -15.05
N LEU A 66 2.73 -1.65 -14.25
CA LEU A 66 1.79 -1.64 -13.12
C LEU A 66 0.34 -1.74 -13.63
N PRO A 67 -0.57 -2.42 -12.90
CA PRO A 67 -1.99 -2.44 -13.25
C PRO A 67 -2.62 -1.04 -13.16
N SER A 68 -3.76 -0.83 -13.81
CA SER A 68 -4.54 0.40 -13.74
C SER A 68 -5.74 0.26 -12.78
N PRO A 69 -6.17 1.33 -12.09
CA PRO A 69 -5.59 2.69 -12.10
C PRO A 69 -4.33 2.78 -11.23
N ASN A 70 -3.21 3.25 -11.79
CA ASN A 70 -1.98 3.54 -11.04
C ASN A 70 -1.66 5.03 -11.04
N ALA A 71 -0.75 5.43 -10.16
CA ALA A 71 -0.24 6.79 -10.05
C ALA A 71 1.28 6.81 -10.14
N THR A 72 1.82 7.88 -10.73
CA THR A 72 3.27 8.11 -10.80
C THR A 72 3.75 8.77 -9.51
N PRO A 73 4.78 8.23 -8.84
CA PRO A 73 5.34 8.84 -7.64
C PRO A 73 6.05 10.17 -7.97
N PRO A 74 6.13 11.11 -7.00
CA PRO A 74 6.71 12.44 -7.22
C PRO A 74 8.25 12.46 -7.24
N PHE A 75 8.91 11.34 -6.94
CA PHE A 75 10.37 11.22 -6.84
C PHE A 75 10.97 10.46 -8.03
N ALA A 76 12.26 10.71 -8.30
CA ALA A 76 13.00 10.07 -9.38
C ALA A 76 13.39 8.62 -9.03
N ASN A 77 13.45 7.76 -10.06
CA ASN A 77 13.88 6.35 -9.96
C ASN A 77 13.16 5.55 -8.86
N PRO A 78 11.82 5.47 -8.87
CA PRO A 78 11.07 4.72 -7.87
C PRO A 78 11.36 3.22 -7.92
N VAL A 79 11.52 2.63 -6.74
CA VAL A 79 11.46 1.18 -6.53
C VAL A 79 10.01 0.82 -6.22
N TYR A 80 9.44 -0.09 -7.01
CA TYR A 80 8.06 -0.55 -6.81
C TYR A 80 8.04 -1.91 -6.12
N GLU A 81 7.29 -2.00 -5.03
CA GLU A 81 7.09 -3.22 -4.27
C GLU A 81 5.60 -3.53 -4.12
N SER A 82 5.22 -4.77 -4.35
CA SER A 82 3.86 -5.27 -4.22
C SER A 82 3.69 -6.02 -2.90
N SER A 83 2.54 -5.80 -2.26
CA SER A 83 2.05 -6.60 -1.15
C SER A 83 0.73 -7.24 -1.55
N ALA A 84 0.66 -8.55 -1.47
CA ALA A 84 -0.52 -9.32 -1.84
C ALA A 84 -1.57 -9.31 -0.71
N PHE A 85 -2.84 -9.27 -1.10
CA PHE A 85 -3.98 -9.33 -0.19
C PHE A 85 -4.98 -10.38 -0.65
N ASN A 86 -5.78 -10.88 0.28
CA ASN A 86 -6.95 -11.69 0.00
C ASN A 86 -8.11 -11.21 0.87
N VAL A 87 -8.52 -9.95 0.66
CA VAL A 87 -9.61 -9.34 1.42
C VAL A 87 -10.73 -8.91 0.47
N ALA A 88 -11.94 -9.31 0.82
CA ALA A 88 -13.16 -8.83 0.18
C ALA A 88 -13.74 -7.71 1.03
N VAL A 89 -14.03 -6.58 0.38
CA VAL A 89 -14.63 -5.40 1.02
C VAL A 89 -15.94 -5.07 0.32
N PRO A 90 -16.94 -4.47 1.00
CA PRO A 90 -18.16 -4.02 0.34
C PRO A 90 -17.84 -3.05 -0.79
N ALA A 91 -18.57 -3.16 -1.91
CA ALA A 91 -18.45 -2.20 -3.01
C ALA A 91 -18.78 -0.77 -2.54
N GLY A 92 -18.09 0.24 -3.09
CA GLY A 92 -18.22 1.63 -2.66
C GLY A 92 -17.55 1.96 -1.32
N SER A 93 -16.78 1.03 -0.74
CA SER A 93 -16.03 1.30 0.50
C SER A 93 -14.79 2.13 0.21
N THR A 94 -14.41 2.97 1.17
CA THR A 94 -13.08 3.60 1.17
C THR A 94 -12.09 2.70 1.90
N VAL A 95 -11.04 2.33 1.19
CA VAL A 95 -9.90 1.54 1.68
C VAL A 95 -8.74 2.49 1.92
N GLN A 96 -8.27 2.58 3.15
CA GLN A 96 -7.05 3.29 3.50
C GLN A 96 -5.87 2.33 3.46
N VAL A 97 -4.76 2.74 2.86
CA VAL A 97 -3.51 1.96 2.79
C VAL A 97 -2.45 2.63 3.65
N SER A 98 -1.78 1.82 4.45
CA SER A 98 -0.64 2.22 5.26
C SER A 98 0.50 1.23 5.13
N VAL A 99 1.72 1.67 5.41
CA VAL A 99 2.90 0.79 5.53
C VAL A 99 3.22 0.57 7.00
N ASN A 100 3.60 -0.65 7.34
CA ASN A 100 3.92 -1.06 8.69
C ASN A 100 5.24 -1.84 8.73
N ASN A 101 5.91 -1.79 9.88
CA ASN A 101 7.11 -2.58 10.12
C ASN A 101 6.72 -3.83 10.91
N LEU A 102 6.93 -5.00 10.30
CA LEU A 102 6.43 -6.31 10.72
C LEU A 102 6.83 -6.74 12.15
N ASN A 103 7.80 -6.08 12.77
CA ASN A 103 8.30 -6.42 14.10
C ASN A 103 8.37 -5.22 15.06
N SER A 104 7.63 -4.15 14.78
CA SER A 104 7.69 -2.92 15.56
C SER A 104 6.35 -2.58 16.20
N THR A 105 6.40 -1.90 17.33
CA THR A 105 5.23 -1.27 17.98
C THR A 105 4.95 0.12 17.40
N CYS A 106 5.59 0.45 16.27
CA CYS A 106 5.39 1.72 15.60
C CYS A 106 4.00 1.81 14.96
N THR A 107 3.49 3.03 14.87
CA THR A 107 2.22 3.32 14.24
C THR A 107 2.39 3.25 12.72
N PRO A 108 1.58 2.47 11.99
CA PRO A 108 1.61 2.41 10.54
C PRO A 108 1.49 3.80 9.91
N VAL A 109 2.22 4.03 8.81
CA VAL A 109 2.22 5.31 8.09
C VAL A 109 1.23 5.23 6.95
N VAL A 110 0.25 6.14 6.93
CA VAL A 110 -0.76 6.21 5.87
C VAL A 110 -0.14 6.75 4.60
N ILE A 111 -0.32 6.04 3.49
CA ILE A 111 0.28 6.38 2.19
C ILE A 111 -0.77 6.73 1.11
N GLY A 112 -2.04 6.45 1.37
CA GLY A 112 -3.13 6.80 0.47
C GLY A 112 -4.43 6.08 0.80
N SER A 113 -5.45 6.31 -0.02
CA SER A 113 -6.72 5.61 0.06
C SER A 113 -7.38 5.51 -1.30
N PHE A 114 -8.18 4.47 -1.54
CA PHE A 114 -8.94 4.29 -2.78
C PHE A 114 -10.35 3.76 -2.48
N GLY A 115 -11.27 3.98 -3.41
CA GLY A 115 -12.64 3.48 -3.37
C GLY A 115 -12.80 2.18 -4.16
N THR A 116 -13.54 1.23 -3.61
CA THR A 116 -14.05 0.04 -4.32
C THR A 116 -15.42 0.27 -4.95
#